data_AF-A0A1H3P168-F1
#
_entry.id   AF-A0A1H3P168-F1
#
_cell.length_a   1.000
_cell.length_b   1.000
_cell.length_c   1.000
_cell.angle_alpha   90.00
_cell.angle_beta   90.00
_cell.angle_gamma   90.00
#
_symmetry.space_group_name_H-M   'P 1'
#
loop_
_entity.id
_entity.type
_entity.pdbx_description
1 polymer ?
#
loop_
_entity_poly.entity_id
_entity_poly.type
_entity_poly.pdbx_seq_one_letter_code
_entity_poly.pdbx_strand_id
1 'polypeptide(L)'
;MIERGEKNPTIQVAYQIAEGLEVTVSYLLGEQQKSKVIVIRSDQKLVYKDETTGFERHLLSPAFSVRGIEFIQTIIPPLQNTGTFPAHKKGVKEYIHVVKERLKVELGERPETYVLEGGDSIYFEADLKHRFTNLSNMECHYFLIIDSHQYYK
;
A
#
# COMPACT_ATOMS: atom_id res chain seq x y z
N MET A 1 2.52 -9.21 -26.29
CA MET A 1 2.27 -10.27 -25.28
C MET A 1 3.50 -10.32 -24.40
N ILE A 2 3.36 -9.94 -23.13
CA ILE A 2 4.42 -10.10 -22.13
C ILE A 2 3.95 -11.20 -21.19
N GLU A 3 4.68 -12.31 -21.24
CA GLU A 3 4.53 -13.50 -20.41
C GLU A 3 4.77 -13.13 -18.93
N ARG A 4 3.73 -13.30 -18.11
CA ARG A 4 3.78 -13.16 -16.65
C ARG A 4 4.36 -14.42 -16.02
N GLY A 5 5.66 -14.63 -16.20
CA GLY A 5 6.34 -15.86 -15.81
C GLY A 5 7.57 -15.73 -14.92
N GLU A 6 8.05 -14.52 -14.60
CA GLU A 6 9.31 -14.42 -13.85
C GLU A 6 9.20 -13.54 -12.60
N LYS A 7 9.19 -14.24 -11.46
CA LYS A 7 9.66 -13.81 -10.13
C LYS A 7 9.24 -12.40 -9.74
N ASN A 8 8.03 -12.26 -9.18
CA ASN A 8 7.68 -11.07 -8.41
C ASN A 8 8.73 -10.89 -7.29
N PRO A 9 9.60 -9.86 -7.33
CA PRO A 9 10.35 -9.50 -6.14
C PRO A 9 9.34 -9.22 -5.02
N THR A 10 9.63 -9.64 -3.79
CA THR A 10 8.79 -9.27 -2.64
C THR A 10 8.56 -7.75 -2.66
N ILE A 11 7.42 -7.27 -2.16
CA ILE A 11 7.15 -5.81 -2.12
C ILE A 11 8.29 -5.03 -1.48
N GLN A 12 9.02 -5.67 -0.57
CA GLN A 12 10.21 -5.13 0.08
C GLN A 12 11.38 -4.91 -0.89
N VAL A 13 11.62 -5.82 -1.84
CA VAL A 13 12.64 -5.64 -2.89
C VAL A 13 12.19 -4.61 -3.91
N ALA A 14 10.92 -4.65 -4.34
CA ALA A 14 10.36 -3.62 -5.23
C ALA A 14 10.45 -2.21 -4.59
N TYR A 15 10.23 -2.13 -3.28
CA TYR A 15 10.42 -0.92 -2.48
C TYR A 15 11.86 -0.41 -2.50
N GLN A 16 12.85 -1.29 -2.27
CA GLN A 16 14.26 -0.90 -2.31
C GLN A 16 14.69 -0.36 -3.68
N ILE A 17 14.19 -0.96 -4.77
CA ILE A 17 14.46 -0.50 -6.13
C ILE A 17 13.82 0.87 -6.37
N ALA A 18 12.54 1.03 -5.99
CA ALA A 18 11.81 2.29 -6.14
C ALA A 18 12.46 3.44 -5.34
N GLU A 19 12.93 3.17 -4.12
CA GLU A 19 13.68 4.11 -3.29
C GLU A 19 14.96 4.60 -3.96
N GLY A 20 15.74 3.67 -4.54
CA GLY A 20 17.01 4.01 -5.22
C GLY A 20 16.83 4.76 -6.53
N LEU A 21 15.68 4.59 -7.20
CA LEU A 21 15.33 5.26 -8.46
C LEU A 21 14.48 6.53 -8.26
N GLU A 22 14.13 6.87 -7.01
CA GLU A 22 13.27 8.00 -6.65
C GLU A 22 11.87 7.98 -7.31
N VAL A 23 11.36 6.80 -7.62
CA VAL A 23 10.02 6.56 -8.21
C VAL A 23 9.10 5.86 -7.20
N THR A 24 7.82 5.70 -7.53
CA THR A 24 6.88 4.91 -6.73
C THR A 24 7.05 3.41 -7.01
N VAL A 25 6.66 2.53 -6.08
CA VAL A 25 6.63 1.07 -6.35
C VAL A 25 5.66 0.76 -7.48
N SER A 26 4.52 1.45 -7.50
CA SER A 26 3.53 1.39 -8.57
C SER A 26 4.12 1.72 -9.94
N TYR A 27 5.04 2.69 -10.01
CA TYR A 27 5.72 3.08 -11.26
C TYR A 27 6.51 1.93 -11.88
N LEU A 28 7.25 1.17 -11.08
CA LEU A 28 8.02 0.03 -11.58
C LEU A 28 7.13 -1.09 -12.13
N LEU A 29 5.88 -1.14 -11.69
CA LEU A 29 4.95 -2.22 -11.95
C LEU A 29 3.91 -1.89 -13.04
N GLY A 30 3.88 -0.67 -13.58
CA GLY A 30 2.83 -0.20 -14.50
C GLY A 30 3.31 0.57 -15.73
N GLU A 31 2.44 0.67 -16.75
CA GLU A 31 2.66 1.49 -17.96
C GLU A 31 2.23 2.95 -17.75
N GLN A 32 2.98 3.91 -18.31
CA GLN A 32 2.65 5.34 -18.21
C GLN A 32 1.47 5.70 -19.14
N GLN A 33 0.41 6.29 -18.59
CA GLN A 33 -0.62 7.00 -19.38
C GLN A 33 -0.57 8.52 -19.10
N LYS A 34 -0.30 9.32 -20.13
CA LYS A 34 -0.42 10.78 -20.08
C LYS A 34 -1.82 11.20 -20.53
N SER A 35 -2.77 11.23 -19.59
CA SER A 35 -4.14 11.75 -19.81
C SER A 35 -4.57 12.62 -18.62
N LYS A 36 -5.42 13.62 -18.89
CA LYS A 36 -6.06 14.43 -17.82
C LYS A 36 -7.09 13.64 -17.02
N VAL A 37 -7.61 12.55 -17.59
CA VAL A 37 -8.56 11.64 -16.96
C VAL A 37 -8.09 10.21 -17.22
N ILE A 38 -7.93 9.43 -16.15
CA ILE A 38 -7.51 8.03 -16.22
C ILE A 38 -8.59 7.21 -15.52
N VAL A 39 -9.13 6.21 -16.21
CA VAL A 39 -10.09 5.26 -15.64
C VAL A 39 -9.37 3.94 -15.44
N ILE A 40 -9.20 3.52 -14.18
CA ILE A 40 -8.63 2.23 -13.83
C ILE A 40 -9.79 1.25 -13.65
N ARG A 41 -9.93 0.32 -14.59
CA ARG A 41 -10.97 -0.71 -14.53
C ARG A 41 -10.56 -1.80 -13.55
N SER A 42 -11.55 -2.44 -12.92
CA SER A 42 -11.34 -3.44 -11.87
C SER A 42 -10.55 -4.67 -12.33
N ASP A 43 -10.61 -5.00 -13.62
CA ASP A 43 -9.91 -6.10 -14.28
C ASP A 43 -8.53 -5.71 -14.84
N GLN A 44 -8.20 -4.41 -14.82
CA GLN A 44 -6.96 -3.85 -15.36
C GLN A 44 -6.06 -3.24 -14.27
N LYS A 45 -6.53 -3.18 -13.02
CA LYS A 45 -5.76 -2.65 -11.90
C LYS A 45 -4.52 -3.49 -11.63
N LEU A 46 -3.45 -2.83 -11.24
CA LEU A 46 -2.26 -3.50 -10.74
C LEU A 46 -2.57 -4.11 -9.37
N VAL A 47 -2.29 -5.41 -9.23
CA VAL A 47 -2.48 -6.16 -7.99
C VAL A 47 -1.16 -6.75 -7.57
N TYR A 48 -0.73 -6.40 -6.36
CA TYR A 48 0.29 -7.14 -5.63
C TYR A 48 -0.40 -8.15 -4.71
N LYS A 49 0.11 -9.37 -4.65
CA LYS A 49 -0.30 -10.40 -3.71
C LYS A 49 0.93 -10.96 -3.02
N ASP A 50 0.88 -11.03 -1.70
CA ASP A 50 1.91 -11.70 -0.93
C ASP A 50 1.65 -13.22 -0.92
N GLU A 51 2.60 -14.01 -1.42
CA GLU A 51 2.45 -15.47 -1.54
C GLU A 51 2.44 -16.19 -0.18
N THR A 52 2.94 -15.55 0.89
CA THR A 52 3.05 -16.19 2.21
C THR A 52 1.80 -15.96 3.06
N THR A 53 1.35 -14.71 3.13
CA THR A 53 0.24 -14.27 3.98
C THR A 53 -1.06 -14.12 3.21
N GLY A 54 -1.00 -14.06 1.88
CA GLY A 54 -2.14 -13.90 1.00
C GLY A 54 -2.74 -12.48 0.96
N PHE A 55 -2.14 -11.48 1.64
CA PHE A 55 -2.66 -10.11 1.56
C PHE A 55 -2.47 -9.54 0.16
N GLU A 56 -3.42 -8.71 -0.25
CA GLU A 56 -3.45 -8.12 -1.58
C GLU A 56 -3.47 -6.59 -1.50
N ARG A 57 -2.74 -5.92 -2.39
CA ARG A 57 -2.83 -4.48 -2.62
C ARG A 57 -3.24 -4.21 -4.06
N HIS A 58 -4.34 -3.51 -4.20
CA HIS A 58 -4.97 -3.17 -5.46
C HIS A 58 -4.78 -1.67 -5.69
N LEU A 59 -3.94 -1.29 -6.65
CA LEU A 59 -3.69 0.11 -6.95
C LEU A 59 -4.88 0.72 -7.69
N LEU A 60 -5.46 1.77 -7.11
CA LEU A 60 -6.66 2.47 -7.59
C LEU A 60 -6.36 3.86 -8.17
N SER A 61 -5.11 4.32 -8.08
CA SER A 61 -4.62 5.54 -8.71
C SER A 61 -3.61 5.22 -9.82
N PRO A 62 -3.35 6.16 -10.74
CA PRO A 62 -2.27 5.97 -11.71
C PRO A 62 -0.92 5.77 -11.01
N ALA A 63 -0.09 4.93 -11.61
CA ALA A 63 1.32 4.79 -11.22
C ALA A 63 2.12 5.98 -11.77
N PHE A 64 2.42 6.97 -10.93
CA PHE A 64 3.16 8.15 -11.36
C PHE A 64 4.68 7.95 -11.21
N SER A 65 5.44 8.47 -12.20
CA SER A 65 6.91 8.49 -12.22
C SER A 65 7.53 9.44 -11.21
N VAL A 66 6.72 10.30 -10.58
CA VAL A 66 7.13 11.27 -9.57
C VAL A 66 6.27 11.04 -8.33
N ARG A 67 6.82 11.29 -7.15
CA ARG A 67 6.14 11.21 -5.86
C ARG A 67 4.83 12.01 -5.87
N GLY A 68 3.75 11.39 -5.40
CA GLY A 68 2.39 11.93 -5.41
C GLY A 68 1.46 11.11 -4.53
N ILE A 69 0.17 11.05 -4.89
CA ILE A 69 -0.84 10.24 -4.21
C ILE A 69 -0.90 8.83 -4.82
N GLU A 70 -0.70 7.82 -3.98
CA GLU A 70 -1.08 6.44 -4.28
C GLU A 70 -2.36 6.09 -3.51
N PHE A 71 -3.42 5.73 -4.23
CA PHE A 71 -4.68 5.27 -3.64
C PHE A 71 -4.80 3.77 -3.83
N ILE A 72 -4.96 3.04 -2.73
CA ILE A 72 -4.80 1.58 -2.69
C ILE A 72 -5.96 0.98 -1.90
N GLN A 73 -6.54 -0.11 -2.41
CA GLN A 73 -7.36 -1.00 -1.60
C GLN A 73 -6.49 -2.17 -1.14
N THR A 74 -6.50 -2.43 0.16
CA THR A 74 -5.82 -3.57 0.76
C THR A 74 -6.83 -4.58 1.29
N ILE A 75 -6.57 -5.85 1.02
CA ILE A 75 -7.35 -6.99 1.53
C ILE A 75 -6.42 -7.87 2.34
N ILE A 76 -6.71 -8.06 3.62
CA ILE A 76 -5.94 -8.96 4.49
C ILE A 76 -6.82 -10.18 4.83
N PRO A 77 -6.37 -11.41 4.51
CA PRO A 77 -7.08 -12.63 4.88
C PRO A 77 -7.33 -12.74 6.39
N PRO A 78 -8.25 -13.63 6.82
CA PRO A 78 -8.54 -13.85 8.22
C PRO A 78 -7.28 -14.10 9.06
N LEU A 79 -7.13 -13.37 10.16
CA LEU A 79 -6.04 -13.52 11.12
C LEU A 79 -4.61 -13.36 10.55
N GLN A 80 -4.47 -12.79 9.34
CA GLN A 80 -3.18 -12.53 8.69
C GLN A 80 -2.70 -11.08 8.92
N ASN A 81 -1.45 -10.82 8.51
CA ASN A 81 -0.85 -9.49 8.56
C ASN A 81 -0.06 -9.18 7.29
N THR A 82 0.29 -7.92 7.10
CA THR A 82 1.02 -7.43 5.92
C THR A 82 2.53 -7.64 5.95
N GLY A 83 3.05 -8.25 7.02
CA GLY A 83 4.45 -8.07 7.41
C GLY A 83 4.72 -6.63 7.86
N THR A 84 5.98 -6.37 8.22
CA THR A 84 6.42 -5.03 8.62
C THR A 84 6.91 -4.27 7.39
N PHE A 85 6.25 -3.16 7.08
CA PHE A 85 6.76 -2.20 6.11
C PHE A 85 7.88 -1.34 6.74
N PRO A 86 8.96 -1.06 6.00
CA PRO A 86 9.97 -0.12 6.46
C PRO A 86 9.36 1.28 6.58
N ALA A 87 10.02 2.14 7.36
CA ALA A 87 9.70 3.56 7.39
C ALA A 87 9.80 4.14 5.97
N HIS A 88 8.80 4.93 5.58
CA HIS A 88 8.94 5.79 4.41
C HIS A 88 9.93 6.92 4.69
N LYS A 89 10.33 7.65 3.64
CA LYS A 89 11.08 8.89 3.84
C LYS A 89 10.26 9.86 4.71
N LYS A 90 10.95 10.79 5.40
CA LYS A 90 10.35 11.83 6.24
C LYS A 90 9.37 12.73 5.49
N GLY A 91 8.13 12.84 5.96
CA GLY A 91 7.09 13.68 5.35
C GLY A 91 6.12 12.95 4.43
N VAL A 92 6.34 11.64 4.16
CA VAL A 92 5.27 10.78 3.62
C VAL A 92 4.19 10.62 4.66
N LYS A 93 2.93 10.67 4.23
CA LYS A 93 1.76 10.53 5.10
C LYS A 93 0.90 9.39 4.62
N GLU A 94 0.35 8.64 5.58
CA GLU A 94 -0.63 7.60 5.27
C GLU A 94 -1.97 7.93 5.91
N TYR A 95 -3.02 7.71 5.13
CA TYR A 95 -4.41 7.79 5.57
C TYR A 95 -5.06 6.44 5.31
N ILE A 96 -5.68 5.87 6.34
CA ILE A 96 -6.39 4.60 6.22
C ILE A 96 -7.85 4.84 6.55
N HIS A 97 -8.73 4.18 5.80
CA HIS A 97 -10.14 4.05 6.11
C HIS A 97 -10.54 2.57 6.04
N VAL A 98 -11.00 2.02 7.15
CA VAL A 98 -11.42 0.60 7.22
C VAL A 98 -12.83 0.48 6.67
N VAL A 99 -13.00 -0.32 5.64
CA VAL A 99 -14.32 -0.53 5.01
C VAL A 99 -15.14 -1.52 5.83
N LYS A 100 -14.51 -2.61 6.25
CA LYS A 100 -15.14 -3.67 7.06
C LYS A 100 -14.09 -4.43 7.85
N GLU A 101 -14.55 -5.06 8.93
CA GLU A 101 -13.76 -5.83 9.89
C GLU A 101 -12.76 -4.98 10.70
N ARG A 102 -11.93 -5.66 11.48
CA ARG A 102 -11.06 -5.06 12.49
C ARG A 102 -9.61 -5.04 12.05
N LEU A 103 -9.03 -3.85 11.99
CA LEU A 103 -7.64 -3.62 11.62
C LEU A 103 -6.84 -3.19 12.84
N LYS A 104 -5.81 -3.96 13.19
CA LYS A 104 -4.76 -3.53 14.13
C LYS A 104 -3.65 -2.84 13.34
N VAL A 105 -3.32 -1.62 13.73
CA VAL A 105 -2.23 -0.80 13.21
C VAL A 105 -1.13 -0.73 14.25
N GLU A 106 0.08 -1.12 13.89
CA GLU A 106 1.27 -1.09 14.75
C GLU A 106 2.29 -0.12 14.18
N LEU A 107 2.68 0.91 14.94
CA LEU A 107 3.47 2.05 14.48
C LEU A 107 4.76 2.23 15.32
N GLY A 108 5.93 2.15 14.66
CA GLY A 108 7.24 2.38 15.26
C GLY A 108 8.03 1.10 15.62
N GLU A 109 9.28 1.27 16.07
CA GLU A 109 10.16 0.16 16.48
C GLU A 109 9.71 -0.49 17.81
N ARG A 110 9.18 0.31 18.73
CA ARG A 110 8.43 -0.13 19.91
C ARG A 110 6.97 0.23 19.65
N PRO A 111 6.22 -0.66 18.99
CA PRO A 111 5.02 -0.24 18.29
C PRO A 111 3.93 0.20 19.27
N GLU A 112 3.47 1.44 19.09
CA GLU A 112 2.15 1.81 19.58
C GLU A 112 1.09 1.11 18.74
N THR A 113 0.03 0.65 19.39
CA THR A 113 -1.00 -0.17 18.76
C THR A 113 -2.33 0.55 18.79
N TYR A 114 -2.97 0.60 17.62
CA TYR A 114 -4.29 1.19 17.41
C TYR A 114 -5.19 0.13 16.79
N VAL A 115 -6.41 -0.03 17.31
CA VAL A 115 -7.40 -0.95 16.74
C VAL A 115 -8.52 -0.12 16.14
N LEU A 116 -8.81 -0.38 14.87
CA LEU A 116 -9.83 0.29 14.09
C LEU A 116 -10.92 -0.72 13.73
N GLU A 117 -12.17 -0.29 13.87
CA GLU A 117 -13.35 -1.04 13.44
C GLU A 117 -13.79 -0.58 12.04
N GLY A 118 -14.75 -1.30 11.44
CA GLY A 118 -15.32 -0.89 10.15
C GLY A 118 -15.95 0.51 10.23
N GLY A 119 -15.51 1.41 9.34
CA GLY A 119 -15.89 2.82 9.30
C GLY A 119 -14.86 3.77 9.93
N ASP A 120 -13.92 3.27 10.72
CA ASP A 120 -12.88 4.10 11.34
C ASP A 120 -11.79 4.50 10.34
N SER A 121 -11.11 5.60 10.66
CA SER A 121 -9.98 6.10 9.89
C SER A 121 -8.81 6.46 10.81
N ILE A 122 -7.59 6.34 10.29
CA ILE A 122 -6.37 6.80 10.97
C ILE A 122 -5.48 7.57 10.01
N TYR A 123 -4.78 8.56 10.56
CA TYR A 123 -3.69 9.29 9.90
C TYR A 123 -2.42 9.10 10.70
N PHE A 124 -1.29 8.98 10.02
CA PHE A 124 0.02 9.07 10.64
C PHE A 124 1.09 9.57 9.65
N GLU A 125 2.15 10.17 10.20
CA GLU A 125 3.38 10.41 9.45
C GLU A 125 4.07 9.07 9.26
N ALA A 126 4.26 8.66 8.02
CA ALA A 126 4.64 7.29 7.67
C ALA A 126 6.16 7.08 7.66
N ASP A 127 6.92 7.99 8.30
CA ASP A 127 8.37 7.93 8.46
C ASP A 127 8.82 7.02 9.61
N LEU A 128 7.98 6.04 9.91
CA LEU A 128 8.13 5.02 10.92
C LEU A 128 7.67 3.67 10.37
N LYS A 129 8.31 2.60 10.85
CA LYS A 129 7.90 1.23 10.49
C LYS A 129 6.45 1.01 10.87
N HIS A 130 5.71 0.32 10.02
CA HIS A 130 4.31 0.05 10.28
C HIS A 130 3.90 -1.34 9.83
N ARG A 131 2.91 -1.92 10.52
CA ARG A 131 2.33 -3.22 10.20
C ARG A 131 0.83 -3.18 10.40
N PHE A 132 0.10 -3.86 9.52
CA PHE A 132 -1.34 -4.01 9.60
C PHE A 132 -1.70 -5.47 9.81
N THR A 133 -2.56 -5.75 10.78
CA THR A 133 -3.03 -7.10 11.09
C THR A 133 -4.56 -7.13 11.09
N ASN A 134 -5.13 -8.10 10.39
CA ASN A 134 -6.56 -8.39 10.50
C ASN A 134 -6.82 -9.17 11.80
N LEU A 135 -7.68 -8.65 12.68
CA LEU A 135 -8.04 -9.31 13.94
C LEU A 135 -9.30 -10.18 13.83
N SER A 136 -9.79 -10.40 12.62
CA SER A 136 -11.12 -10.95 12.35
C SER A 136 -11.02 -12.30 11.63
N ASN A 137 -12.08 -13.09 11.73
CA ASN A 137 -12.22 -14.38 11.03
C ASN A 137 -12.74 -14.24 9.59
N MET A 138 -12.96 -13.00 9.13
CA MET A 138 -13.34 -12.64 7.77
C MET A 138 -12.26 -11.73 7.16
N GLU A 139 -12.28 -11.55 5.85
CA GLU A 139 -11.36 -10.63 5.19
C GLU A 139 -11.56 -9.18 5.64
N CYS A 140 -10.48 -8.55 6.09
CA CYS A 140 -10.45 -7.12 6.38
C CYS A 140 -10.12 -6.34 5.11
N HIS A 141 -10.96 -5.36 4.79
CA HIS A 141 -10.80 -4.51 3.62
C HIS A 141 -10.61 -3.08 4.10
N TYR A 142 -9.56 -2.41 3.62
CA TYR A 142 -9.34 -1.01 3.91
C TYR A 142 -8.78 -0.27 2.71
N PHE A 143 -9.06 1.02 2.66
CA PHE A 143 -8.41 1.94 1.75
C PHE A 143 -7.19 2.55 2.42
N LEU A 144 -6.12 2.71 1.65
CA LEU A 144 -4.87 3.35 2.04
C LEU A 144 -4.53 4.41 1.00
N ILE A 145 -4.30 5.63 1.47
CA ILE A 145 -3.76 6.73 0.68
C ILE A 145 -2.36 6.99 1.19
N ILE A 146 -1.37 6.89 0.30
CA ILE A 146 0.01 7.31 0.57
C ILE A 146 0.20 8.66 -0.13
N ASP A 147 0.43 9.71 0.64
CA ASP A 147 0.75 11.05 0.13
C ASP A 147 2.24 11.32 0.28
N SER A 148 2.93 11.44 -0.85
CA SER A 148 4.35 11.76 -0.93
C SER A 148 4.62 13.13 -1.60
N HIS A 149 3.64 14.04 -1.66
CA HIS A 149 3.79 15.34 -2.33
C HIS A 149 4.79 16.31 -1.66
N GLN A 150 5.04 16.19 -0.35
CA GLN A 150 5.78 17.22 0.40
C GLN A 150 7.31 17.21 0.24
N TYR A 151 7.88 16.46 -0.71
CA TYR A 151 9.33 16.46 -1.00
C TYR A 151 9.85 17.64 -1.83
N TYR A 152 8.97 18.52 -2.28
CA TYR A 152 9.35 19.66 -3.12
C TYR A 152 8.86 20.97 -2.50
N LYS A 153 9.56 21.40 -1.45
CA LYS A 153 9.81 22.82 -1.18
C LYS A 153 11.30 23.03 -0.99
#